data_AF-A0A0Q8PV28-F1
#
_entry.id   AF-A0A0Q8PV28-F1
#
_cell.length_a   1.000
_cell.length_b   1.000
_cell.length_c   1.000
_cell.angle_alpha   90.00
_cell.angle_beta   90.00
_cell.angle_gamma   90.00
#
_symmetry.space_group_name_H-M   'P 1'
#
loop_
_entity.id
_entity.type
_entity.pdbx_description
1 polymer ?
#
loop_
_entity_poly.entity_id
_entity_poly.type
_entity_poly.pdbx_seq_one_letter_code
_entity_poly.pdbx_strand_id
1 'polypeptide(L)' 'MLFVALAILFSLAVSGVVVLYVAYPHRGESVPVVPWLGDAMAKAADAAPVIEDDERDLLRLQ' A
#
# COMPACT_ATOMS: atom_id res chain seq x y z
N MET A 1 5.37 21.62 -24.31
CA MET A 1 4.73 20.37 -24.79
C MET A 1 5.29 19.13 -24.10
N LEU A 2 6.62 18.91 -24.08
CA LEU A 2 7.23 17.78 -23.34
C LEU A 2 6.79 17.70 -21.87
N PHE A 3 6.83 18.82 -21.14
CA PHE A 3 6.40 18.86 -19.74
C PHE A 3 4.95 18.40 -19.54
N VAL A 4 4.04 18.82 -20.45
CA VAL A 4 2.63 18.43 -20.42
C VAL A 4 2.49 16.92 -20.68
N ALA A 5 3.24 16.38 -21.64
CA ALA A 5 3.25 14.95 -21.91
C ALA A 5 3.75 14.13 -20.72
N LEU A 6 4.81 14.60 -20.03
CA LEU A 6 5.33 13.97 -18.81
C LEU A 6 4.33 14.04 -17.67
N ALA A 7 3.65 15.18 -17.48
CA ALA A 7 2.62 15.34 -16.46
C ALA A 7 1.45 14.36 -16.70
N ILE A 8 0.99 14.25 -17.95
CA ILE A 8 -0.07 13.30 -18.34
C ILE A 8 0.40 11.86 -18.06
N LEU A 9 1.60 11.49 -18.51
CA LEU A 9 2.14 10.15 -18.29
C LEU A 9 2.25 9.82 -16.80
N PHE A 10 2.71 10.77 -15.99
CA PHE A 10 2.79 10.63 -14.54
C PHE A 10 1.41 10.43 -13.92
N SER A 11 0.40 11.22 -14.31
CA SER A 11 -0.97 11.03 -13.84
C SER A 11 -1.54 9.66 -14.20
N LEU A 12 -1.28 9.17 -15.43
CA LEU A 12 -1.68 7.82 -15.82
C LEU A 12 -0.99 6.75 -14.98
N ALA A 13 0.31 6.91 -14.72
CA ALA A 13 1.07 5.99 -13.88
C ALA A 13 0.50 5.94 -12.45
N VAL A 14 0.26 7.10 -11.83
CA VAL A 14 -0.36 7.19 -10.49
C VAL A 14 -1.74 6.54 -10.47
N SER A 15 -2.57 6.82 -11.47
CA SER A 15 -3.89 6.19 -11.60
C SER A 15 -3.80 4.67 -11.72
N GLY A 16 -2.88 4.15 -12.54
CA GLY A 16 -2.62 2.72 -12.67
C GLY A 16 -2.20 2.08 -11.34
N VAL A 17 -1.34 2.75 -10.57
CA VAL A 17 -0.92 2.30 -9.24
C VAL A 17 -2.11 2.21 -8.28
N VAL A 18 -2.99 3.22 -8.26
CA VAL A 18 -4.18 3.21 -7.40
C VAL A 18 -5.11 2.03 -7.74
N VAL A 19 -5.40 1.81 -9.02
CA VAL A 19 -6.24 0.69 -9.46
C VAL A 19 -5.62 -0.65 -9.07
N LEU A 20 -4.31 -0.80 -9.27
CA LEU A 20 -3.59 -2.03 -8.93
C LEU A 20 -3.63 -2.31 -7.42
N TYR A 21 -3.42 -1.27 -6.59
CA TYR A 21 -3.48 -1.36 -5.14
C TYR A 21 -4.86 -1.81 -4.65
N VAL A 22 -5.93 -1.18 -5.16
CA VAL A 22 -7.30 -1.50 -4.78
C VAL A 22 -7.69 -2.92 -5.23
N ALA A 23 -7.21 -3.35 -6.39
CA ALA A 23 -7.53 -4.66 -6.95
C ALA A 23 -6.90 -5.82 -6.16
N TYR A 24 -5.65 -5.66 -5.69
CA TYR A 24 -4.87 -6.76 -5.10
C TYR A 24 -4.46 -6.46 -3.63
N PRO A 25 -3.46 -5.59 -3.32
CA PRO A 25 -3.02 -5.34 -1.95
C PRO A 25 -4.12 -5.02 -0.94
N HIS A 26 -5.11 -4.20 -1.33
CA HIS A 26 -6.19 -3.81 -0.44
C HIS A 26 -7.06 -5.00 0.01
N ARG A 27 -7.08 -6.09 -0.77
CA ARG A 27 -7.80 -7.33 -0.45
C ARG A 27 -6.92 -8.38 0.25
N GLY A 28 -5.63 -8.10 0.44
CA GLY A 28 -4.65 -9.08 0.90
C GLY A 28 -4.20 -10.05 -0.21
N GLU A 29 -4.51 -9.77 -1.48
CA GLU A 29 -4.04 -10.58 -2.61
C GLU A 29 -2.72 -10.03 -3.16
N SER A 30 -1.85 -10.93 -3.65
CA SER A 30 -0.59 -10.55 -4.28
C SER A 30 -0.81 -10.12 -5.74
N VAL A 31 0.00 -9.16 -6.21
CA VAL A 31 -0.08 -8.70 -7.60
C VAL A 31 0.53 -9.76 -8.54
N PRO A 32 -0.23 -10.31 -9.51
CA PRO A 32 0.18 -11.50 -10.27
C PRO A 32 1.42 -11.29 -11.15
N VAL A 33 1.66 -10.06 -11.63
CA VAL A 33 2.80 -9.73 -12.50
C VAL A 33 4.01 -9.26 -11.69
N VAL A 34 3.82 -8.94 -10.40
CA VAL A 34 4.83 -8.27 -9.57
C VAL A 34 4.86 -8.88 -8.16
N PRO A 35 5.22 -10.17 -8.00
CA PRO A 35 5.10 -10.87 -6.71
C PRO A 35 5.93 -10.20 -5.60
N TRP A 36 7.11 -9.69 -5.97
CA TRP A 36 8.03 -9.00 -5.06
C TRP A 36 7.42 -7.75 -4.41
N LEU A 37 6.41 -7.14 -5.03
CA LEU A 37 5.72 -5.98 -4.47
C LEU A 37 4.85 -6.39 -3.27
N GLY A 38 4.25 -7.59 -3.33
CA GLY A 38 3.52 -8.17 -2.21
C GLY A 38 4.44 -8.44 -1.03
N ASP A 39 5.61 -9.04 -1.28
CA ASP A 39 6.61 -9.33 -0.25
C ASP A 39 7.13 -8.06 0.43
N ALA A 40 7.38 -7.00 -0.36
CA ALA A 40 7.81 -5.70 0.16
C ALA A 40 6.73 -5.03 1.02
N MET A 41 5.46 -5.12 0.63
CA MET A 41 4.33 -4.59 1.40
C MET A 41 4.09 -5.39 2.69
N ALA A 42 4.18 -6.72 2.63
CA ALA A 42 4.07 -7.59 3.81
C ALA A 42 5.17 -7.26 4.82
N LYS A 43 6.42 -7.14 4.34
CA LYS A 43 7.55 -6.75 5.19
C LYS A 43 7.39 -5.34 5.79
N ALA A 44 6.79 -4.41 5.06
CA ALA A 44 6.50 -3.07 5.57
C ALA A 44 5.40 -3.09 6.63
N ALA A 45 4.37 -3.94 6.47
CA ALA A 45 3.33 -4.15 7.47
C ALA A 45 3.89 -4.79 8.74
N ASP A 46 4.75 -5.81 8.62
CA ASP A 46 5.41 -6.45 9.76
C ASP A 46 6.36 -5.51 10.52
N ALA A 47 6.94 -4.53 9.81
CA ALA A 47 7.81 -3.52 10.41
C ALA A 47 7.03 -2.35 11.05
N ALA A 48 5.71 -2.28 10.84
CA ALA A 48 4.91 -1.22 11.40
C ALA A 48 4.75 -1.44 12.92
N PRO A 49 5.02 -0.42 13.76
CA PRO A 49 4.76 -0.53 15.18
C PRO A 49 3.25 -0.74 15.38
N VAL A 50 2.90 -1.87 15.99
CA VAL A 50 1.52 -2.21 16.37
C VAL A 50 1.30 -1.88 17.84
N ILE A 51 0.06 -1.51 18.20
CA ILE A 51 -0.30 -1.36 19.61
C ILE A 51 -0.42 -2.76 20.21
N GLU A 52 0.42 -3.06 21.19
CA GLU A 52 0.38 -4.34 21.89
C GLU A 52 -0.86 -4.46 22.77
N ASP A 53 -1.28 -5.70 23.07
CA ASP A 53 -2.53 -5.96 23.77
C ASP A 53 -2.60 -5.26 25.15
N ASP A 54 -1.46 -5.13 25.80
CA ASP A 54 -1.27 -4.44 27.08
C ASP A 54 -1.64 -2.95 26.99
N GLU A 55 -1.22 -2.27 25.91
CA GLU A 55 -1.57 -0.87 25.65
C GLU A 55 -3.03 -0.72 25.19
N ARG A 56 -3.57 -1.71 24.48
CA ARG A 56 -4.99 -1.71 24.07
C ARG A 56 -5.93 -1.81 25.26
N ASP A 57 -5.60 -2.60 26.26
CA ASP A 57 -6.44 -2.75 27.46
C ASP A 57 -6.38 -1.51 28.36
N LEU A 58 -5.22 -0.85 28.45
CA LEU A 58 -5.09 0.44 29.15
C LEU A 58 -5.93 1.54 28.48
N LEU A 59 -5.94 1.61 27.15
CA LEU A 59 -6.76 2.57 26.39
C LEU A 59 -8.27 2.35 26.51
N ARG A 60 -8.72 1.12 26.78
CA ARG A 60 -10.15 0.79 26.96
C ARG A 60 -10.70 1.13 28.34
N LEU A 61 -9.82 1.30 29.31
CA LEU A 61 -10.17 1.63 30.70
C LEU A 61 -10.28 3.14 30.95
N GLN A 62 -10.01 3.96 29.93
CA GLN A 62 -10.03 5.43 29.97
C GLN A 62 -11.30 5.99 29.30
#